data_AF-A0A528CBJ5-F1
#
_entry.id   AF-A0A528CBJ5-F1
#
_cell.length_a   1.000
_cell.length_b   1.000
_cell.length_c   1.000
_cell.angle_alpha   90.00
_cell.angle_beta   90.00
_cell.angle_gamma   90.00
#
_symmetry.space_group_name_H-M   'P 1'
#
loop_
_entity.id
_entity.type
_entity.pdbx_description
1 polymer ?
#
loop_
_entity_poly.entity_id
_entity_poly.type
_entity_poly.pdbx_seq_one_letter_code
_entity_poly.pdbx_strand_id
1 'polypeptide(L)' 'IVCLTLHGQQLVNVAKHDVWPRIENAVADLCADLSGPLLDQLAAIEDGLAAAPLDRRVKKPEGAAR' A
#
# COMPACT_ATOMS: atom_id res chain seq x y z
N ILE A 1 19.07 11.37 21.30
CA ILE A 1 17.89 11.38 20.40
C ILE A 1 18.36 10.86 19.07
N VAL A 2 17.69 9.84 18.51
CA VAL A 2 17.97 9.32 17.17
C VAL A 2 17.11 10.10 16.18
N CYS A 3 17.70 10.65 15.14
CA CYS A 3 17.02 11.43 14.11
C CYS A 3 17.53 11.08 12.71
N LEU A 4 16.68 11.31 11.71
CA LEU A 4 17.05 11.14 10.31
C LEU A 4 18.01 12.24 9.86
N THR A 5 18.87 11.91 8.89
CA THR A 5 19.59 12.93 8.14
C THR A 5 18.61 13.76 7.29
N LEU A 6 19.05 14.90 6.77
CA LEU A 6 18.22 15.73 5.88
C LEU A 6 17.68 14.94 4.69
N HIS A 7 18.52 14.14 4.05
CA HIS A 7 18.12 13.27 2.94
C HIS A 7 17.10 12.20 3.38
N GLY A 8 17.29 11.61 4.56
CA GLY A 8 16.32 10.67 5.12
C GLY A 8 14.96 11.34 5.39
N GLN A 9 14.98 12.56 5.91
CA GLN A 9 13.76 13.32 6.18
C GLN A 9 13.01 13.66 4.88
N GLN A 10 13.75 14.06 3.84
CA GLN A 10 13.18 14.33 2.51
C GLN A 10 12.58 13.06 1.89
N LEU A 11 13.28 11.93 1.95
CA LEU A 11 12.77 10.65 1.46
C LEU A 11 11.47 10.26 2.16
N VAL A 12 11.42 10.38 3.49
CA VAL A 12 10.19 10.08 4.26
C VAL A 12 9.06 11.03 3.91
N ASN A 13 9.34 12.32 3.71
CA ASN A 13 8.32 13.30 3.32
C ASN A 13 7.72 12.97 1.95
N VAL A 14 8.57 12.65 0.96
CA VAL A 14 8.12 12.19 -0.37
C VAL A 14 7.31 10.90 -0.25
N ALA A 15 7.79 9.92 0.52
CA ALA A 15 7.06 8.68 0.70
C ALA A 15 5.67 8.89 1.31
N LYS A 16 5.56 9.74 2.34
CA LYS A 16 4.28 10.08 2.97
C LYS A 16 3.30 10.75 2.02
N HIS A 17 3.79 11.64 1.15
CA HIS A 17 2.92 12.38 0.24
C HIS A 17 2.54 11.55 -1.00
N ASP A 18 3.49 10.85 -1.60
CA ASP A 18 3.33 10.27 -2.93
C ASP A 18 3.12 8.75 -2.92
N VAL A 19 3.71 8.05 -1.96
CA VAL A 19 3.76 6.58 -1.94
C VAL A 19 2.71 6.02 -0.98
N TRP A 20 2.63 6.57 0.23
CA TRP A 20 1.77 6.06 1.29
C TRP A 20 0.28 6.06 0.95
N PRO A 21 -0.30 7.11 0.32
CA PRO A 21 -1.70 7.07 -0.08
C PRO A 21 -2.01 5.96 -1.10
N ARG A 22 -1.03 5.58 -1.93
CA ARG A 22 -1.19 4.49 -2.90
C ARG A 22 -1.22 3.13 -2.20
N ILE A 23 -0.36 2.96 -1.18
CA ILE A 23 -0.35 1.76 -0.34
C ILE A 23 -1.66 1.66 0.44
N GLU A 24 -2.11 2.75 1.06
CA GLU A 24 -3.38 2.79 1.80
C GLU A 24 -4.57 2.41 0.91
N ASN A 25 -4.64 2.95 -0.31
CA ASN A 25 -5.68 2.57 -1.27
C ASN A 25 -5.60 1.10 -1.66
N ALA A 26 -4.40 0.56 -1.92
CA ALA A 26 -4.23 -0.84 -2.26
C ALA A 26 -4.61 -1.80 -1.12
N VAL A 27 -4.38 -1.38 0.13
CA VAL A 27 -4.81 -2.14 1.32
C VAL A 27 -6.32 -2.02 1.52
N ALA A 28 -6.90 -0.83 1.36
CA ALA A 28 -8.34 -0.63 1.46
C ALA A 28 -9.10 -1.47 0.42
N ASP A 29 -8.61 -1.51 -0.82
CA ASP A 29 -9.13 -2.34 -1.90
C ASP A 29 -9.05 -3.84 -1.55
N LEU A 30 -7.89 -4.32 -1.09
CA LEU A 30 -7.72 -5.71 -0.62
C LEU A 30 -8.69 -6.08 0.50
N CYS A 31 -8.98 -5.13 1.39
CA CYS A 31 -9.83 -5.37 2.55
C CYS A 31 -11.32 -5.07 2.32
N ALA A 32 -11.72 -4.60 1.13
CA ALA A 32 -13.06 -4.03 0.89
C ALA A 32 -14.20 -5.03 1.12
N ASP A 33 -14.00 -6.30 0.75
CA ASP A 33 -15.04 -7.33 0.74
C ASP A 33 -14.82 -8.42 1.81
N LEU A 34 -13.98 -8.16 2.81
CA LEU A 34 -13.71 -9.11 3.89
C LEU A 34 -14.95 -9.30 4.77
N SER A 35 -15.33 -10.56 4.99
CA SER A 35 -16.47 -10.93 5.80
C SER A 35 -16.25 -12.27 6.51
N GLY A 36 -17.06 -12.55 7.53
CA GLY A 36 -16.98 -13.79 8.32
C GLY A 36 -16.03 -13.73 9.51
N PRO A 37 -15.69 -14.88 10.13
CA PRO A 37 -14.76 -14.99 11.25
C PRO A 37 -13.36 -14.43 10.95
N LEU A 38 -12.66 -13.97 11.99
CA LEU A 38 -11.35 -13.32 11.85
C LEU A 38 -10.31 -14.17 11.09
N LEU A 39 -10.25 -15.48 11.35
CA LEU A 39 -9.27 -16.36 10.69
C LEU A 39 -9.54 -16.49 9.19
N ASP A 40 -10.81 -16.50 8.79
CA ASP A 40 -11.20 -16.54 7.37
C ASP A 40 -10.84 -15.23 6.67
N GLN A 41 -10.97 -14.10 7.37
CA GLN A 41 -10.53 -12.80 6.85
C GLN A 41 -9.01 -12.75 6.66
N LEU A 42 -8.23 -13.29 7.60
CA LEU A 42 -6.77 -13.35 7.48
C LEU A 42 -6.34 -14.25 6.30
N ALA A 43 -6.97 -15.41 6.15
CA ALA A 43 -6.72 -16.30 5.01
C ALA A 43 -7.05 -15.60 3.68
N ALA A 44 -8.16 -14.87 3.61
CA ALA A 44 -8.53 -14.10 2.41
C ALA A 44 -7.53 -12.97 2.09
N ILE A 45 -6.97 -12.31 3.11
CA ILE A 45 -5.90 -11.32 2.92
C ILE A 45 -4.64 -12.00 2.37
N GLU A 46 -4.24 -13.15 2.93
CA GLU A 46 -3.07 -13.92 2.50
C GLU A 46 -3.22 -14.40 1.04
N ASP A 47 -4.36 -14.97 0.69
CA ASP A 47 -4.70 -15.40 -0.67
C ASP A 47 -4.70 -14.22 -1.64
N GLY A 48 -5.30 -13.09 -1.24
CA GLY A 48 -5.29 -11.86 -2.00
C GLY A 48 -3.87 -11.38 -2.26
N LEU A 49 -3.03 -11.28 -1.23
CA LEU A 49 -1.62 -10.87 -1.36
C LEU A 49 -0.80 -11.83 -2.24
N ALA A 50 -1.08 -13.13 -2.18
CA ALA A 50 -0.45 -14.12 -3.04
C ALA A 50 -0.87 -13.96 -4.52
N ALA A 51 -2.16 -13.73 -4.77
CA ALA A 51 -2.70 -13.54 -6.12
C ALA A 51 -2.18 -12.24 -6.77
N ALA A 52 -2.17 -11.15 -6.02
CA ALA A 52 -1.57 -9.88 -6.42
C ALA A 52 -0.86 -9.27 -5.21
N PRO A 53 0.44 -8.98 -5.25
CA PRO A 53 1.08 -8.25 -4.16
C PRO A 53 0.74 -6.74 -4.24
N LEU A 54 0.95 -5.99 -3.15
CA LEU A 54 0.52 -4.57 -3.06
C LEU A 54 1.15 -3.67 -4.12
N ASP A 55 2.41 -3.89 -4.49
CA ASP A 55 3.11 -3.14 -5.54
C ASP A 55 2.45 -3.29 -6.92
N ARG A 56 1.81 -4.43 -7.19
CA ARG A 56 1.04 -4.68 -8.42
C ARG A 56 -0.36 -4.09 -8.38
N ARG A 57 -0.91 -3.84 -7.18
CA ARG A 57 -2.22 -3.17 -7.00
C ARG A 57 -2.15 -1.67 -7.21
N VAL A 58 -0.96 -1.07 -7.07
CA VAL A 58 -0.77 0.35 -7.35
C VAL A 58 -0.85 0.56 -8.86
N LYS A 59 -2.04 0.93 -9.36
CA LYS A 59 -2.22 1.37 -10.76
C LYS A 59 -1.17 2.42 -11.11
N LYS A 60 -0.46 2.23 -12.24
CA LYS A 60 0.35 3.29 -12.84
C LYS A 60 -0.58 4.50 -13.02
N PRO A 61 -0.23 5.71 -12.52
CA PRO A 61 -1.06 6.87 -12.75
C PRO A 61 -1.26 7.03 -14.26
N GLU A 62 -2.51 7.01 -14.68
CA GLU A 62 -2.93 7.30 -16.05
C GLU A 62 -2.51 8.77 -16.30
N GLY A 63 -1.38 8.98 -16.98
CA GLY A 63 -0.77 10.31 -17.12
C GLY A 63 0.70 10.37 -17.54
N ALA A 64 1.46 9.25 -17.56
CA ALA A 64 2.80 9.23 -18.15
C ALA A 64 2.73 8.98 -19.68
N ALA A 65 2.07 9.90 -20.38
CA ALA A 65 2.12 10.05 -21.83
C ALA A 65 1.95 11.55 -22.14
N ARG A 66 3.04 12.29 -22.03
CA ARG A 66 3.33 13.46 -22.86
C ARG A 66 4.82 13.77 -22.82
#